data_AF-A0A0F9HKW6-F1
#
_entry.id   AF-A0A0F9HKW6-F1
#
_cell.length_a   1.000
_cell.length_b   1.000
_cell.length_c   1.000
_cell.angle_alpha   90.00
_cell.angle_beta   90.00
_cell.angle_gamma   90.00
#
_symmetry.space_group_name_H-M   'P 1'
#
loop_
_entity.id
_entity.type
_entity.pdbx_description
1 polymer ?
#
loop_
_entity_poly.entity_id
_entity_poly.type
_entity_poly.pdbx_seq_one_letter_code
_entity_poly.pdbx_strand_id
1 'polypeptide(L)'
;MTRTNPYALSVDLNAEKMTVDVVVKERETDESIDEHSFSASAIHDDLKSLTALYGLSKLLQDRSSDVKTGPEKLAAMKGVAEQLASGQWQKERKVGAPTVSAEVEALAQFKKITIPQAQAALRRYDKGQREQILSDTRIVELAITIREARETEEVADLSDLAGAATEEVATAPATA
;
A
#
# COMPACT_ATOMS: atom_id res chain seq x y z
N MET A 1 26.94 7.93 -8.32
CA MET A 1 26.36 9.12 -7.66
C MET A 1 24.89 9.15 -7.98
N THR A 2 24.04 8.72 -7.05
CA THR A 2 22.58 8.76 -7.22
C THR A 2 22.17 10.22 -7.10
N ARG A 3 21.76 10.86 -8.21
CA ARG A 3 21.13 12.18 -8.16
C ARG A 3 19.77 11.98 -7.48
N THR A 4 19.71 12.13 -6.17
CA THR A 4 18.44 12.24 -5.45
C THR A 4 17.82 13.56 -5.91
N ASN A 5 16.68 13.49 -6.60
CA ASN A 5 15.94 14.69 -6.99
C ASN A 5 15.60 15.47 -5.70
N PRO A 6 16.01 16.75 -5.56
CA PRO A 6 15.78 17.52 -4.33
C PRO A 6 14.31 17.83 -4.09
N TYR A 7 13.44 17.57 -5.07
CA TYR A 7 12.03 17.91 -4.99
C TYR A 7 11.13 16.71 -4.71
N ALA A 8 10.05 16.94 -3.98
CA ALA A 8 8.92 16.05 -3.78
C ALA A 8 7.67 16.65 -4.44
N LEU A 9 6.78 15.77 -4.89
CA LEU A 9 5.47 16.15 -5.41
C LEU A 9 4.41 15.62 -4.44
N SER A 10 3.56 16.51 -3.96
CA SER A 10 2.35 16.17 -3.22
C SER A 10 1.16 16.40 -4.14
N VAL A 11 0.23 15.45 -4.15
CA VAL A 11 -0.99 15.52 -4.96
C VAL A 11 -2.16 15.20 -4.03
N ASP A 12 -3.09 16.14 -3.91
CA ASP A 12 -4.32 16.00 -3.14
C ASP A 12 -5.54 16.02 -4.06
N LEU A 13 -6.52 15.16 -3.77
CA LEU A 13 -7.76 15.05 -4.53
C LEU A 13 -8.90 15.66 -3.72
N ASN A 14 -9.25 16.91 -4.02
CA ASN A 14 -10.29 17.64 -3.31
C ASN A 14 -11.67 17.37 -3.93
N ALA A 15 -12.40 16.39 -3.38
CA ALA A 15 -13.71 15.99 -3.89
C ALA A 15 -14.79 17.09 -3.74
N GLU A 16 -14.70 17.94 -2.72
CA GLU A 16 -15.67 19.02 -2.50
C GLU A 16 -15.55 20.13 -3.55
N LYS A 17 -14.30 20.52 -3.88
CA LYS A 17 -14.01 21.56 -4.87
C LYS A 17 -13.89 21.00 -6.29
N MET A 18 -13.86 19.68 -6.44
CA MET A 18 -13.58 18.99 -7.70
C MET A 18 -12.24 19.44 -8.32
N THR A 19 -11.21 19.60 -7.48
CA THR A 19 -9.85 19.98 -7.89
C THR A 19 -8.83 18.88 -7.58
N VAL A 20 -7.76 18.87 -8.38
CA VAL A 20 -6.52 18.15 -8.05
C VAL A 20 -5.48 19.21 -7.71
N ASP A 21 -5.09 19.25 -6.44
CA ASP A 21 -4.13 20.22 -5.93
C ASP A 21 -2.74 19.58 -5.95
N VAL A 22 -1.79 20.21 -6.64
CA VAL A 22 -0.44 19.71 -6.84
C VAL A 22 0.54 20.70 -6.24
N VAL A 23 1.40 20.20 -5.35
CA VAL A 23 2.40 21.01 -4.65
C VAL A 23 3.78 20.41 -4.87
N VAL A 24 4.72 21.22 -5.34
CA VAL A 24 6.14 20.88 -5.41
C VAL A 24 6.82 21.39 -4.16
N LYS A 25 7.49 20.50 -3.43
CA LYS A 25 8.21 20.83 -2.19
C LYS A 25 9.69 20.52 -2.29
N GLU A 26 10.52 21.28 -1.58
CA GLU A 26 11.90 20.89 -1.32
C GLU A 26 11.94 19.77 -0.26
N ARG A 27 12.66 18.68 -0.53
CA ARG A 27 12.67 17.49 0.34
C ARG A 27 13.35 17.70 1.68
N GLU A 28 14.33 18.59 1.76
CA GLU A 28 15.12 18.79 2.98
C GLU A 28 14.40 19.72 3.97
N THR A 29 13.70 20.72 3.45
CA THR A 29 13.04 21.77 4.24
C THR A 29 11.52 21.57 4.36
N ASP A 30 10.93 20.71 3.51
CA ASP A 30 9.48 20.57 3.28
C ASP A 30 8.80 21.89 2.86
N GLU A 31 9.59 22.87 2.39
CA GLU A 31 9.08 24.15 1.93
C GLU A 31 8.38 24.00 0.58
N SER A 32 7.21 24.63 0.46
CA SER A 32 6.44 24.68 -0.80
C SER A 32 7.11 25.63 -1.77
N ILE A 33 7.51 25.12 -2.93
CA ILE A 33 8.18 25.91 -3.99
C ILE A 33 7.17 26.39 -5.02
N ASP A 34 6.19 25.53 -5.36
CA ASP A 34 5.19 25.81 -6.38
C ASP A 34 3.91 25.03 -6.09
N GLU A 35 2.77 25.61 -6.43
CA GLU A 35 1.46 25.01 -6.22
C GLU A 35 0.50 25.35 -7.37
N HIS A 36 -0.31 24.37 -7.75
CA HIS A 36 -1.36 24.58 -8.73
C HIS A 36 -2.57 23.68 -8.49
N SER A 37 -3.76 24.25 -8.69
CA SER A 37 -5.03 23.54 -8.60
C SER A 37 -5.63 23.33 -9.98
N PHE A 38 -5.77 22.07 -10.39
CA PHE A 38 -6.42 21.70 -11.65
C PHE A 38 -7.89 21.39 -11.39
N SER A 39 -8.80 22.19 -11.96
CA SER A 39 -10.24 21.96 -11.82
C SER A 39 -10.77 20.93 -12.82
N ALA A 40 -11.54 19.95 -12.33
CA ALA A 40 -12.27 19.02 -13.20
C ALA A 40 -13.31 19.73 -14.08
N SER A 41 -13.83 20.89 -13.65
CA SER A 41 -14.79 21.66 -14.44
C SER A 41 -14.15 22.35 -15.65
N ALA A 42 -12.84 22.57 -15.63
CA ALA A 42 -12.09 23.17 -16.74
C ALA A 42 -11.76 22.16 -17.86
N ILE A 43 -12.02 20.87 -17.64
CA ILE A 43 -11.85 19.83 -18.65
C ILE A 43 -12.93 19.99 -19.72
N HIS A 44 -12.54 19.95 -20.99
CA HIS A 44 -13.47 19.99 -22.12
C HIS A 44 -14.51 18.88 -22.01
N ASP A 45 -15.77 19.16 -22.32
CA ASP A 45 -16.90 18.24 -22.06
C ASP A 45 -16.69 16.84 -22.67
N ASP A 46 -16.24 16.78 -23.92
CA ASP A 46 -15.94 15.51 -24.61
C ASP A 46 -14.83 14.68 -23.95
N LEU A 47 -13.99 15.30 -23.12
CA LEU A 47 -12.86 14.64 -22.45
C LEU A 47 -13.21 14.21 -21.02
N LYS A 48 -14.28 14.73 -20.41
CA LYS A 48 -14.64 14.43 -19.01
C LYS A 48 -14.78 12.94 -18.75
N SER A 49 -15.53 12.24 -19.60
CA SER A 49 -15.73 10.79 -19.48
C SER A 49 -14.42 10.03 -19.70
N LEU A 50 -13.57 10.47 -20.63
CA LEU A 50 -12.27 9.84 -20.88
C LEU A 50 -11.31 10.01 -19.70
N THR A 51 -11.28 11.19 -19.07
CA THR A 51 -10.48 11.45 -17.87
C THR A 51 -10.98 10.58 -16.70
N ALA A 52 -12.28 10.45 -16.52
CA ALA A 52 -12.86 9.58 -15.48
C ALA A 52 -12.49 8.10 -15.70
N LEU A 53 -12.60 7.60 -16.93
CA LEU A 53 -12.23 6.23 -17.29
C LEU A 53 -10.72 5.97 -17.10
N TYR A 54 -9.88 6.97 -17.41
CA TYR A 54 -8.45 6.88 -17.15
C TYR A 54 -8.15 6.77 -15.65
N GLY A 55 -8.79 7.61 -14.84
CA GLY A 55 -8.68 7.56 -13.37
C GLY A 55 -9.11 6.21 -12.81
N LEU A 56 -10.25 5.67 -13.28
CA LEU A 56 -10.70 4.33 -12.89
C LEU A 56 -9.67 3.26 -13.29
N SER A 57 -9.17 3.28 -14.52
CA SER A 57 -8.16 2.34 -15.00
C SER A 57 -6.89 2.36 -14.13
N LYS A 58 -6.45 3.54 -13.71
CA LYS A 58 -5.31 3.70 -12.78
C LYS A 58 -5.61 3.16 -11.39
N LEU A 59 -6.77 3.47 -10.82
CA LEU A 59 -7.18 2.92 -9.52
C LEU A 59 -7.21 1.39 -9.50
N LEU A 60 -7.75 0.78 -10.56
CA LEU A 60 -7.78 -0.68 -10.70
C LEU A 60 -6.36 -1.27 -10.77
N GLN A 61 -5.45 -0.63 -11.51
CA GLN A 61 -4.06 -1.08 -11.65
C GLN A 61 -3.25 -0.91 -10.37
N ASP A 62 -3.34 0.26 -9.74
CA ASP A 62 -2.55 0.61 -8.55
C ASP A 62 -2.96 -0.29 -7.37
N ARG A 63 -4.26 -0.51 -7.18
CA ARG A 63 -4.79 -1.30 -6.05
C ARG A 63 -4.71 -2.80 -6.24
N SER A 64 -4.39 -3.25 -7.45
CA SER A 64 -4.11 -4.67 -7.72
C SER A 64 -2.62 -4.91 -7.99
N SER A 65 -1.76 -3.90 -7.81
CA SER A 65 -0.36 -3.90 -8.30
C SER A 65 0.52 -5.02 -7.73
N ASP A 66 0.16 -5.57 -6.58
CA ASP A 66 0.75 -6.73 -5.92
C ASP A 66 0.50 -8.05 -6.66
N VAL A 67 -0.59 -8.15 -7.42
CA VAL A 67 -0.92 -9.33 -8.22
C VAL A 67 -0.20 -9.29 -9.57
N LYS A 68 0.51 -10.35 -9.92
CA LYS A 68 1.19 -10.51 -11.21
C LYS A 68 0.18 -10.62 -12.36
N THR A 69 0.61 -10.25 -13.57
CA THR A 69 -0.23 -10.34 -14.78
C THR A 69 -0.64 -11.79 -15.06
N GLY A 70 -1.95 -12.04 -15.11
CA GLY A 70 -2.57 -13.35 -15.32
C GLY A 70 -4.08 -13.32 -15.03
N PRO A 71 -4.79 -14.45 -15.09
CA PRO A 71 -6.23 -14.51 -14.79
C PRO A 71 -6.60 -13.95 -13.40
N GLU A 72 -5.74 -14.17 -12.41
CA GLU A 72 -5.88 -13.65 -11.05
C GLU A 72 -5.86 -12.11 -10.99
N LYS A 73 -5.11 -11.46 -11.90
CA LYS A 73 -5.10 -9.99 -12.00
C LYS A 73 -6.48 -9.43 -12.33
N LEU A 74 -7.19 -10.08 -13.25
CA LEU A 74 -8.54 -9.67 -13.63
C LEU A 74 -9.51 -9.87 -12.47
N ALA A 75 -9.39 -10.97 -11.72
CA ALA A 75 -10.18 -11.20 -10.52
C ALA A 75 -9.92 -10.12 -9.45
N ALA A 76 -8.65 -9.77 -9.22
CA ALA A 76 -8.27 -8.70 -8.31
C ALA A 76 -8.84 -7.33 -8.74
N MET A 77 -8.75 -7.00 -10.03
CA MET A 77 -9.36 -5.77 -10.57
C MET A 77 -10.88 -5.75 -10.40
N LYS A 78 -11.58 -6.88 -10.58
CA LYS A 78 -13.02 -6.98 -10.31
C LYS A 78 -13.34 -6.69 -8.84
N GLY A 79 -12.57 -7.26 -7.91
CA GLY A 79 -12.73 -6.96 -6.49
C GLY A 79 -12.56 -5.48 -6.15
N VAL A 80 -11.59 -4.79 -6.76
CA VAL A 80 -11.43 -3.33 -6.61
C VAL A 80 -12.62 -2.57 -7.19
N ALA A 81 -13.16 -2.99 -8.33
CA ALA A 81 -14.34 -2.36 -8.93
C ALA A 81 -15.58 -2.52 -8.03
N GLU A 82 -15.81 -3.71 -7.47
CA GLU A 82 -16.89 -3.98 -6.51
C GLU A 82 -16.74 -3.14 -5.23
N GLN A 83 -15.51 -3.01 -4.72
CA GLN A 83 -15.20 -2.13 -3.60
C GLN A 83 -15.61 -0.67 -3.90
N LEU A 84 -15.20 -0.12 -5.05
CA LEU A 84 -15.57 1.24 -5.44
C LEU A 84 -17.08 1.39 -5.62
N ALA A 85 -17.75 0.39 -6.22
CA ALA A 85 -19.20 0.37 -6.42
C ALA A 85 -19.98 0.35 -5.10
N SER A 86 -19.41 -0.23 -4.03
CA SER A 86 -19.98 -0.20 -2.68
C SER A 86 -19.68 1.09 -1.90
N GLY A 87 -19.05 2.09 -2.52
CA GLY A 87 -18.72 3.38 -1.90
C GLY A 87 -17.43 3.36 -1.06
N GLN A 88 -16.66 2.28 -1.08
CA GLN A 88 -15.44 2.16 -0.28
C GLN A 88 -14.24 2.77 -1.01
N TRP A 89 -13.98 4.06 -0.79
CA TRP A 89 -12.85 4.76 -1.44
C TRP A 89 -11.49 4.19 -1.06
N GLN A 90 -11.23 3.91 0.21
CA GLN A 90 -10.01 3.23 0.65
C GLN A 90 -10.40 1.89 1.28
N LYS A 91 -9.71 0.81 0.89
CA LYS A 91 -9.79 -0.42 1.68
C LYS A 91 -9.05 -0.12 2.96
N GLU A 92 -9.64 -0.46 4.10
CA GLU A 92 -8.95 -0.39 5.38
C GLU A 92 -7.60 -1.10 5.21
N ARG A 93 -6.49 -0.34 5.32
CA ARG A 93 -5.17 -0.96 5.34
C ARG A 93 -5.15 -1.76 6.63
N LYS A 94 -5.21 -3.08 6.54
CA LYS A 94 -4.60 -3.92 7.57
C LYS A 94 -3.12 -3.56 7.57
N VAL A 95 -2.74 -2.54 8.33
CA VAL A 95 -1.33 -2.26 8.63
C VAL A 95 -0.90 -3.41 9.52
N GLY A 96 -0.45 -4.49 8.90
CA GLY A 96 0.31 -5.49 9.62
C GLY A 96 1.53 -4.80 10.23
N ALA A 97 1.91 -5.23 11.44
CA ALA A 97 3.22 -4.92 12.02
C ALA A 97 4.31 -5.07 10.94
N PRO A 98 5.45 -4.35 10.99
CA PRO A 98 6.48 -4.36 9.94
C PRO A 98 6.85 -5.78 9.54
N THR A 99 6.16 -6.33 8.53
CA THR A 99 6.31 -7.74 8.22
C THR A 99 7.61 -7.85 7.48
N VAL A 100 8.59 -8.45 8.15
CA VAL A 100 9.76 -8.99 7.49
C VAL A 100 9.24 -9.86 6.33
N SER A 101 9.87 -9.72 5.16
CA SER A 101 9.38 -10.46 3.98
C SER A 101 9.36 -11.96 4.30
N ALA A 102 8.37 -12.68 3.76
CA ALA A 102 8.21 -14.11 4.03
C ALA A 102 9.47 -14.90 3.66
N GLU A 103 10.25 -14.44 2.67
CA GLU A 103 11.53 -15.01 2.28
C GLU A 103 12.65 -14.80 3.32
N VAL A 104 12.67 -13.67 4.02
CA VAL A 104 13.66 -13.42 5.07
C VAL A 104 13.31 -14.22 6.32
N GLU A 105 12.02 -14.41 6.61
CA GLU A 105 11.57 -15.33 7.66
C GLU A 105 11.82 -16.79 7.30
N ALA A 106 11.54 -17.20 6.07
CA ALA A 106 11.87 -18.52 5.56
C ALA A 106 13.38 -18.79 5.64
N LEU A 107 14.22 -17.81 5.28
CA LEU A 107 15.67 -17.92 5.44
C LEU A 107 16.07 -18.07 6.92
N ALA A 108 15.46 -17.30 7.81
CA ALA A 108 15.69 -17.37 9.25
C ALA A 108 15.31 -18.75 9.81
N GLN A 109 14.14 -19.27 9.45
CA GLN A 109 13.67 -20.60 9.83
C GLN A 109 14.55 -21.72 9.25
N PHE A 110 14.85 -21.65 7.94
CA PHE A 110 15.67 -22.64 7.24
C PHE A 110 17.09 -22.73 7.82
N LYS A 111 17.70 -21.59 8.15
CA LYS A 111 19.03 -21.52 8.75
C LYS A 111 19.04 -21.61 10.27
N LYS A 112 17.87 -21.66 10.91
CA LYS A 112 17.70 -21.67 12.37
C LYS A 112 18.42 -20.50 13.06
N ILE A 113 18.29 -19.31 12.46
CA ILE A 113 18.81 -18.06 12.98
C ILE A 113 17.67 -17.09 13.25
N THR A 114 17.93 -16.03 14.01
CA THR A 114 16.94 -14.97 14.23
C THR A 114 16.77 -14.13 12.97
N ILE A 115 15.60 -13.51 12.81
CA ILE A 115 15.32 -12.59 11.70
C ILE A 115 16.36 -11.45 11.60
N PRO A 116 16.75 -10.76 12.70
CA PRO A 116 17.79 -9.75 12.64
C PRO A 116 19.14 -10.29 12.14
N GLN A 117 19.50 -11.52 12.50
CA GLN A 117 20.72 -12.17 12.00
C GLN A 117 20.61 -12.48 10.51
N ALA A 118 19.45 -12.93 10.02
CA ALA A 118 19.21 -13.15 8.60
C ALA A 118 19.32 -11.83 7.80
N GLN A 119 18.72 -10.75 8.29
CA GLN A 119 18.82 -9.42 7.69
C GLN A 119 20.27 -8.89 7.69
N ALA A 120 20.99 -9.04 8.81
CA ALA A 120 22.38 -8.65 8.93
C ALA A 120 23.29 -9.46 8.01
N ALA A 121 23.01 -10.75 7.83
CA ALA A 121 23.73 -11.61 6.90
C ALA A 121 23.49 -11.17 5.44
N LEU A 122 22.24 -10.94 5.04
CA LEU A 122 21.90 -10.51 3.68
C LEU A 122 22.54 -9.17 3.30
N ARG A 123 22.72 -8.24 4.25
CA ARG A 123 23.41 -6.95 4.02
C ARG A 123 24.87 -7.09 3.59
N ARG A 124 25.50 -8.24 3.83
CA ARG A 124 26.89 -8.51 3.42
C ARG A 124 27.03 -8.95 1.95
N TYR A 125 25.91 -9.24 1.29
CA TYR A 125 25.87 -9.71 -0.10
C TYR A 125 25.37 -8.61 -1.03
N ASP A 126 25.82 -8.65 -2.28
CA ASP A 126 25.32 -7.73 -3.31
C ASP A 126 23.85 -8.03 -3.69
N LYS A 127 23.25 -7.20 -4.55
CA LYS A 127 21.83 -7.37 -4.93
C LYS A 127 21.58 -8.70 -5.66
N GLY A 128 22.45 -9.09 -6.59
CA GLY A 128 22.26 -10.32 -7.38
C GLY A 128 22.46 -11.58 -6.52
N GLN A 129 23.43 -11.56 -5.62
CA GLN A 129 23.67 -12.62 -4.65
C GLN A 129 22.50 -12.76 -3.66
N ARG A 130 21.94 -11.65 -3.18
CA ARG A 130 20.73 -11.68 -2.34
C ARG A 130 19.55 -12.30 -3.06
N GLU A 131 19.30 -11.92 -4.30
CA GLU A 131 18.22 -12.48 -5.12
C GLU A 131 18.44 -13.99 -5.35
N GLN A 132 19.67 -14.43 -5.60
CA GLN A 132 19.99 -15.85 -5.75
C GLN A 132 19.76 -16.64 -4.44
N ILE A 133 20.15 -16.08 -3.29
CA ILE A 133 19.90 -16.70 -1.98
C ILE A 133 18.40 -16.83 -1.72
N LEU A 134 17.63 -15.77 -1.95
CA LEU A 134 16.19 -15.76 -1.70
C LEU A 134 15.38 -16.56 -2.74
N SER A 135 15.97 -16.88 -3.89
CA SER A 135 15.38 -17.73 -4.93
C SER A 135 15.68 -19.23 -4.76
N ASP A 136 16.38 -19.64 -3.70
CA ASP A 136 16.58 -21.06 -3.40
C ASP A 136 15.22 -21.75 -3.20
N THR A 137 14.99 -22.86 -3.90
CA THR A 137 13.70 -23.58 -3.91
C THR A 137 13.15 -23.83 -2.51
N ARG A 138 14.02 -24.17 -1.55
CA ARG A 138 13.60 -24.48 -0.17
C ARG A 138 13.12 -23.24 0.59
N ILE A 139 13.70 -22.07 0.28
CA ILE A 139 13.30 -20.79 0.88
C ILE A 139 11.99 -20.32 0.25
N VAL A 140 11.82 -20.50 -1.06
CA VAL A 140 10.60 -20.15 -1.77
C VAL A 140 9.41 -21.00 -1.28
N GLU A 141 9.60 -22.32 -1.13
CA GLU A 141 8.57 -23.23 -0.61
C GLU A 141 8.14 -22.84 0.81
N LEU A 142 9.09 -22.60 1.71
CA LEU A 142 8.80 -22.14 3.07
C LEU A 142 8.13 -20.76 3.10
N ALA A 143 8.53 -19.85 2.21
CA ALA A 143 7.92 -18.54 2.10
C ALA A 143 6.46 -18.60 1.63
N ILE A 144 6.10 -19.58 0.80
CA ILE A 144 4.70 -19.84 0.42
C ILE A 144 3.91 -20.28 1.65
N THR A 145 4.40 -21.26 2.42
CA THR A 145 3.75 -21.72 3.65
C THR A 145 3.58 -20.60 4.68
N ILE A 146 4.59 -19.74 4.85
CA ILE A 146 4.52 -18.59 5.76
C ILE A 146 3.46 -17.57 5.30
N ARG A 147 3.33 -17.35 3.99
CA ARG A 147 2.28 -16.45 3.45
C ARG A 147 0.88 -17.02 3.70
N GLU A 148 0.68 -18.30 3.40
CA GLU A 148 -0.59 -18.98 3.63
C GLU A 148 -0.98 -19.01 5.12
N ALA A 149 0.00 -19.21 6.01
CA ALA A 149 -0.21 -19.13 7.45
C ALA A 149 -0.66 -17.73 7.90
N ARG A 150 -0.04 -16.66 7.38
CA ARG A 150 -0.41 -15.27 7.70
C ARG A 150 -1.79 -14.88 7.19
N GLU A 151 -2.25 -15.46 6.09
CA GLU A 151 -3.59 -15.20 5.56
C GLU A 151 -4.69 -15.80 6.43
N THR A 152 -4.35 -16.80 7.25
CA THR A 152 -5.28 -17.52 8.13
C THR A 152 -5.13 -17.16 9.61
N GLU A 153 -4.13 -16.36 9.97
CA GLU A 153 -3.85 -16.00 11.36
C GLU A 153 -4.84 -14.92 11.87
N GLU A 154 -5.64 -15.28 12.86
CA GLU A 154 -6.53 -14.35 13.55
C GLU A 154 -5.72 -13.36 14.40
N VAL A 155 -6.08 -12.09 14.35
CA VAL A 155 -5.43 -11.05 15.15
C VAL A 155 -5.73 -11.31 16.62
N ALA A 156 -4.69 -11.52 17.42
CA ALA A 156 -4.83 -11.70 18.87
C ALA A 156 -5.48 -10.45 19.51
N ASP A 157 -6.51 -10.69 20.31
CA ASP A 157 -7.14 -9.64 21.12
C ASP A 157 -6.20 -9.27 22.28
N LEU A 158 -5.80 -8.00 22.35
CA LEU A 158 -4.96 -7.44 23.41
C LEU A 158 -5.77 -6.51 24.34
N SER A 159 -7.10 -6.59 24.30
CA SER A 159 -8.00 -5.78 25.13
C SER A 159 -7.80 -6.04 26.62
N ASP A 160 -7.30 -7.22 26.99
CA ASP A 160 -6.91 -7.59 28.35
C ASP A 160 -5.71 -6.78 28.87
N LEU A 161 -4.81 -6.34 27.98
CA LEU A 161 -3.66 -5.50 28.30
C LEU A 161 -3.94 -3.98 28.15
N ALA A 162 -5.01 -3.62 27.44
CA ALA A 162 -5.30 -2.23 27.07
C ALA A 162 -5.99 -1.38 28.15
N GLY A 163 -6.43 -1.97 29.27
CA GLY A 163 -6.98 -1.24 30.41
C GLY A 163 -8.09 -0.24 30.04
N ALA A 164 -9.29 -0.74 29.72
CA ALA A 164 -10.55 0.01 29.61
C ALA A 164 -10.44 1.48 29.17
N ALA A 165 -10.14 1.72 27.89
CA ALA A 165 -10.45 3.00 27.27
C ALA A 165 -11.97 3.07 27.02
N THR A 166 -12.70 3.58 28.01
CA THR A 166 -14.05 4.13 27.81
C THR A 166 -13.95 5.36 26.91
N GLU A 167 -14.35 5.24 25.65
CA GLU A 167 -14.85 6.38 24.88
C GLU A 167 -16.27 6.06 24.40
N GLU A 168 -17.23 6.75 25.02
CA GLU A 168 -18.62 6.80 24.61
C GLU A 168 -18.72 7.34 23.18
N VAL A 169 -19.20 6.51 22.25
CA VAL A 169 -19.69 7.00 20.96
C VAL A 169 -21.01 7.73 21.21
N ALA A 170 -20.93 9.05 21.36
CA ALA A 170 -22.09 9.92 21.38
C ALA A 170 -22.85 9.79 20.03
N THR A 171 -24.05 9.22 20.10
CA THR A 171 -25.01 9.20 18.99
C THR A 171 -25.63 10.59 18.87
N ALA A 172 -25.32 11.30 17.78
CA ALA A 172 -26.01 12.54 17.45
C ALA A 172 -27.42 12.24 16.90
N PRO A 173 -28.48 12.94 17.36
CA PRO A 173 -29.84 12.68 16.95
C PRO A 173 -30.13 13.25 15.55
N ALA A 174 -30.89 12.49 14.77
CA ALA A 174 -31.47 12.93 13.50
C ALA A 174 -32.52 14.03 13.75
N THR A 175 -32.33 15.21 13.15
CA THR A 175 -33.37 16.24 13.05
C THR A 175 -34.19 16.04 11.78
N ALA A 176 -35.50 16.02 12.00
CA ALA A 176 -36.58 15.97 11.01
C ALA A 176 -36.68 17.26 10.17
#